data_AF-A0A8J7SU93-F1
#
_entry.id   AF-A0A8J7SU93-F1
#
_cell.length_a   1.000
_cell.length_b   1.000
_cell.length_c   1.000
_cell.angle_alpha   90.00
_cell.angle_beta   90.00
_cell.angle_gamma   90.00
#
_symmetry.space_group_name_H-M   'P 1'
#
loop_
_entity.id
_entity.type
_entity.pdbx_description
1 polymer ?
#
loop_
_entity_poly.entity_id
_entity_poly.type
_entity_poly.pdbx_seq_one_letter_code
_entity_poly.pdbx_strand_id
1 'polypeptide(L)'
;MKTTLLAAAFCALALPGQTATIASGPVPTDNYITINGRDWAWALPCGAGSESCWLPNQLDLTGQAKYGWRLPTVNEIVLFIGADLRGFQNLFIKSDGSVTCASAWFNAIWAHCDNENSVWNVTNDSYDETFVIRDEAAEVSPVPLPGAAGLLAAAMGALGLARRRKAA
;
A
#
# COMPACT_ATOMS: atom_id res chain seq x y z
N MET A 1 45.54 -49.65 20.18
CA MET A 1 44.12 -49.27 19.91
C MET A 1 43.97 -47.81 20.26
N LYS A 2 43.77 -46.91 19.28
CA LYS A 2 43.70 -45.46 19.47
C LYS A 2 42.26 -45.03 19.16
N THR A 3 41.53 -44.60 20.18
CA THR A 3 40.16 -44.08 20.10
C THR A 3 40.25 -42.57 19.83
N THR A 4 39.88 -42.15 18.63
CA THR A 4 39.79 -40.74 18.25
C THR A 4 38.36 -40.26 18.52
N LEU A 5 38.18 -39.37 19.50
CA LEU A 5 36.92 -38.67 19.77
C LEU A 5 36.80 -37.49 18.79
N LEU A 6 35.78 -37.50 17.92
CA LEU A 6 35.35 -36.31 17.18
C LEU A 6 34.37 -35.52 18.04
N ALA A 7 34.72 -34.27 18.36
CA ALA A 7 33.82 -33.29 18.94
C ALA A 7 33.00 -32.63 17.82
N ALA A 8 31.68 -32.78 17.84
CA ALA A 8 30.77 -32.07 16.95
C ALA A 8 30.43 -30.70 17.56
N ALA A 9 30.95 -29.63 16.95
CA ALA A 9 30.59 -28.26 17.31
C ALA A 9 29.23 -27.91 16.69
N PHE A 10 28.20 -27.79 17.52
CA PHE A 10 26.86 -27.36 17.12
C PHE A 10 26.82 -25.82 17.06
N CYS A 11 27.09 -25.26 15.88
CA CYS A 11 26.88 -23.82 15.63
C CYS A 11 25.37 -23.56 15.49
N ALA A 12 24.74 -23.08 16.56
CA ALA A 12 23.36 -22.60 16.53
C ALA A 12 23.28 -21.30 15.70
N LEU A 13 22.82 -21.43 14.46
CA LEU A 13 22.45 -20.30 13.60
C LEU A 13 21.15 -19.70 14.15
N ALA A 14 21.26 -18.59 14.89
CA ALA A 14 20.11 -17.74 15.19
C ALA A 14 19.71 -17.01 13.89
N LEU A 15 18.66 -17.49 13.23
CA LEU A 15 18.04 -16.78 12.12
C LEU A 15 17.26 -15.58 12.67
N PRO A 16 17.46 -14.35 12.17
CA PRO A 16 16.59 -13.24 12.52
C PRO A 16 15.17 -13.55 11.99
N GLY A 17 14.19 -13.53 12.88
CA GLY A 17 12.78 -13.60 12.48
C GLY A 17 12.45 -12.37 11.66
N GLN A 18 12.10 -12.55 10.38
CA GLN A 18 11.56 -11.47 9.57
C GLN A 18 10.12 -11.22 10.02
N THR A 19 9.90 -10.16 10.78
CA THR A 19 8.56 -9.59 10.95
C THR A 19 8.22 -8.85 9.66
N ALA A 20 7.21 -9.31 8.94
CA ALA A 20 6.67 -8.56 7.81
C ALA A 20 6.14 -7.21 8.34
N THR A 21 6.60 -6.12 7.73
CA THR A 21 6.19 -4.76 8.06
C THR A 21 5.25 -4.25 6.98
N ILE A 22 4.23 -3.50 7.38
CA ILE A 22 3.37 -2.79 6.42
C ILE A 22 4.22 -1.87 5.56
N ALA A 23 3.99 -1.92 4.25
CA ALA A 23 4.67 -1.08 3.28
C ALA A 23 4.39 0.41 3.57
N SER A 24 5.45 1.20 3.61
CA SER A 24 5.37 2.65 3.82
C SER A 24 5.18 3.39 2.50
N GLY A 25 4.49 4.53 2.54
CA GLY A 25 4.30 5.41 1.38
C GLY A 25 2.94 5.20 0.70
N PRO A 26 2.67 5.90 -0.41
CA PRO A 26 1.43 5.74 -1.15
C PRO A 26 1.36 4.36 -1.81
N VAL A 27 0.15 3.80 -1.94
CA VAL A 27 -0.09 2.62 -2.78
C VAL A 27 0.32 2.93 -4.23
N PRO A 28 1.20 2.15 -4.87
CA PRO A 28 1.60 2.35 -6.26
C PRO A 28 0.44 2.17 -7.23
N THR A 29 0.54 2.82 -8.39
CA THR A 29 -0.47 2.75 -9.46
C THR A 29 -0.75 1.34 -9.96
N ASP A 30 0.22 0.43 -9.84
CA ASP A 30 0.11 -0.95 -10.30
C ASP A 30 -0.62 -1.87 -9.29
N ASN A 31 -1.04 -1.30 -8.15
CA ASN A 31 -1.67 -2.00 -7.03
C ASN A 31 -3.10 -1.52 -6.75
N TYR A 32 -3.65 -0.65 -7.59
CA TYR A 32 -5.06 -0.27 -7.56
C TYR A 32 -5.61 -0.13 -8.98
N ILE A 33 -6.93 -0.08 -9.10
CA ILE A 33 -7.64 0.21 -10.35
C ILE A 33 -8.50 1.45 -10.17
N THR A 34 -8.82 2.12 -11.27
CA THR A 34 -9.71 3.30 -11.25
C THR A 34 -11.02 2.97 -11.96
N ILE A 35 -12.14 3.12 -11.27
CA ILE A 35 -13.49 2.88 -11.79
C ILE A 35 -14.34 4.09 -11.44
N ASN A 36 -14.97 4.70 -12.44
CA ASN A 36 -15.88 5.85 -12.25
C ASN A 36 -15.25 7.03 -11.47
N GLY A 37 -13.98 7.33 -11.69
CA GLY A 37 -13.26 8.43 -11.00
C GLY A 37 -12.94 8.14 -9.53
N ARG A 38 -12.87 6.86 -9.16
CA ARG A 38 -12.51 6.37 -7.83
C ARG A 38 -11.41 5.33 -7.95
N ASP A 39 -10.39 5.46 -7.12
CA ASP A 39 -9.37 4.42 -7.01
C ASP A 39 -9.85 3.36 -6.01
N TRP A 40 -9.70 2.10 -6.39
CA TRP A 40 -10.05 0.93 -5.62
C TRP A 40 -8.83 0.04 -5.45
N ALA A 41 -8.52 -0.31 -4.20
CA ALA A 41 -7.42 -1.21 -3.88
C ALA A 41 -7.94 -2.43 -3.12
N TRP A 42 -7.43 -3.60 -3.48
CA TRP A 42 -7.67 -4.84 -2.77
C TRP A 42 -6.78 -4.90 -1.54
N ALA A 43 -7.37 -4.71 -0.37
CA ALA A 43 -6.64 -4.53 0.88
C ALA A 43 -6.37 -5.84 1.61
N LEU A 44 -7.31 -6.79 1.61
CA LEU A 44 -7.17 -8.03 2.39
C LEU A 44 -7.92 -9.20 1.77
N PRO A 45 -7.41 -10.45 1.92
CA PRO A 45 -8.13 -11.71 1.65
C PRO A 45 -9.12 -12.07 2.77
N CYS A 46 -9.57 -11.06 3.51
CA CYS A 46 -10.23 -11.20 4.80
C CYS A 46 -11.12 -10.00 5.05
N GLY A 47 -12.15 -10.19 5.88
CA GLY A 47 -13.01 -9.10 6.30
C GLY A 47 -12.27 -8.01 7.06
N ALA A 48 -12.79 -6.78 7.03
CA ALA A 48 -12.26 -5.67 7.82
C ALA A 48 -12.88 -5.58 9.23
N GLY A 49 -13.69 -6.57 9.62
CA GLY A 49 -14.35 -6.63 10.92
C GLY A 49 -13.37 -6.87 12.07
N SER A 50 -13.86 -6.67 13.31
CA SER A 50 -13.08 -6.82 14.53
C SER A 50 -12.51 -8.22 14.75
N GLU A 51 -13.13 -9.24 14.14
CA GLU A 51 -12.66 -10.63 14.11
C GLU A 51 -12.85 -11.15 12.68
N SER A 52 -11.79 -11.16 11.88
CA SER A 52 -11.83 -11.63 10.49
C SER A 52 -10.62 -12.53 10.24
N CYS A 53 -10.82 -13.63 9.50
CA CYS A 53 -9.80 -14.68 9.33
C CYS A 53 -9.14 -15.12 10.66
N TRP A 54 -9.95 -15.29 11.71
CA TRP A 54 -9.51 -15.70 13.06
C TRP A 54 -8.58 -14.73 13.79
N LEU A 55 -8.37 -13.53 13.25
CA LEU A 55 -7.45 -12.55 13.80
C LEU A 55 -8.15 -11.19 13.99
N PRO A 56 -7.79 -10.44 15.03
CA PRO A 56 -8.38 -9.13 15.26
C PRO A 56 -7.75 -8.06 14.37
N ASN A 57 -8.52 -7.00 14.05
CA ASN A 57 -8.04 -5.74 13.47
C ASN A 57 -7.12 -5.93 12.25
N GLN A 58 -7.57 -6.69 11.25
CA GLN A 58 -6.75 -7.00 10.08
C GLN A 58 -6.54 -5.80 9.15
N LEU A 59 -7.40 -4.79 9.17
CA LEU A 59 -7.23 -3.62 8.33
C LEU A 59 -6.50 -2.49 9.08
N ASP A 60 -5.30 -2.15 8.63
CA ASP A 60 -4.56 -0.98 9.10
C ASP A 60 -4.65 0.17 8.07
N LEU A 61 -5.43 1.20 8.42
CA LEU A 61 -5.55 2.44 7.64
C LEU A 61 -4.65 3.56 8.16
N THR A 62 -3.91 3.39 9.26
CA THR A 62 -3.14 4.47 9.90
C THR A 62 -2.13 5.10 8.93
N GLY A 63 -1.49 4.27 8.10
CA GLY A 63 -0.58 4.71 7.05
C GLY A 63 -1.28 5.24 5.81
N GLN A 64 -2.39 4.64 5.40
CA GLN A 64 -3.01 4.90 4.08
C GLN A 64 -4.12 5.94 4.10
N ALA A 65 -4.76 6.20 5.24
CA ALA A 65 -5.78 7.24 5.39
C ALA A 65 -5.25 8.64 5.07
N LYS A 66 -3.95 8.89 5.30
CA LYS A 66 -3.30 10.16 4.91
C LYS A 66 -3.22 10.38 3.40
N TYR A 67 -3.40 9.32 2.61
CA TYR A 67 -3.49 9.35 1.15
C TYR A 67 -4.94 9.21 0.65
N GLY A 68 -5.92 9.36 1.55
CA GLY A 68 -7.35 9.35 1.22
C GLY A 68 -8.00 7.97 1.21
N TRP A 69 -7.26 6.89 1.46
CA TRP A 69 -7.82 5.53 1.49
C TRP A 69 -8.73 5.32 2.69
N ARG A 70 -9.89 4.72 2.45
CA ARG A 70 -10.89 4.38 3.47
C ARG A 70 -11.72 3.19 3.04
N LEU A 71 -12.48 2.63 3.98
CA LEU A 71 -13.54 1.69 3.62
C LEU A 71 -14.61 2.39 2.76
N PRO A 72 -15.09 1.77 1.69
CA PRO A 72 -16.25 2.26 0.95
C PRO A 72 -17.50 2.11 1.81
N THR A 73 -18.44 3.03 1.66
CA THR A 73 -19.79 2.88 2.22
C THR A 73 -20.60 1.87 1.41
N VAL A 74 -21.65 1.29 2.00
CA VAL A 74 -22.57 0.39 1.28
C VAL A 74 -23.16 1.05 0.03
N ASN A 75 -23.51 2.34 0.12
CA ASN A 75 -24.01 3.09 -1.03
C ASN A 75 -22.99 3.22 -2.15
N GLU A 76 -21.71 3.43 -1.83
CA GLU A 76 -20.64 3.51 -2.84
C GLU A 76 -20.41 2.16 -3.52
N ILE A 77 -20.52 1.06 -2.79
CA ILE A 77 -20.48 -0.28 -3.39
C ILE A 77 -21.65 -0.42 -4.38
N VAL A 78 -22.88 -0.11 -3.96
CA VAL A 78 -24.04 -0.21 -4.85
C VAL A 78 -23.91 0.71 -6.07
N LEU A 79 -23.40 1.93 -5.90
CA LEU A 79 -23.28 2.91 -6.99
C LEU A 79 -22.17 2.58 -7.99
N PHE A 80 -21.02 2.10 -7.52
CA PHE A 80 -19.83 1.95 -8.37
C PHE A 80 -19.54 0.51 -8.77
N ILE A 81 -19.89 -0.46 -7.93
CA ILE A 81 -19.72 -1.90 -8.16
C ILE A 81 -21.03 -2.51 -8.67
N GLY A 82 -22.16 -2.07 -8.12
CA GLY A 82 -23.48 -2.63 -8.46
C GLY A 82 -23.67 -4.05 -7.94
N ALA A 83 -24.50 -4.83 -8.63
CA ALA A 83 -24.81 -6.21 -8.25
C ALA A 83 -23.76 -7.24 -8.71
N ASP A 84 -22.89 -6.88 -9.65
CA ASP A 84 -21.88 -7.80 -10.20
C ASP A 84 -20.56 -7.73 -9.42
N LEU A 85 -20.59 -8.26 -8.20
CA LEU A 85 -19.42 -8.28 -7.31
C LEU A 85 -18.26 -9.09 -7.92
N ARG A 86 -18.58 -10.18 -8.62
CA ARG A 86 -17.59 -11.04 -9.26
C ARG A 86 -16.93 -10.34 -10.45
N GLY A 87 -17.73 -9.68 -11.28
CA GLY A 87 -17.22 -8.84 -12.37
C GLY A 87 -16.26 -7.77 -11.85
N PHE A 88 -16.59 -7.12 -10.73
CA PHE A 88 -15.70 -6.16 -10.09
C PHE A 88 -14.38 -6.78 -9.60
N GLN A 89 -14.41 -7.90 -8.89
CA GLN A 89 -13.18 -8.60 -8.47
C GLN A 89 -12.32 -9.01 -9.68
N ASN A 90 -12.94 -9.45 -10.77
CA ASN A 90 -12.25 -9.82 -12.00
C ASN A 90 -11.49 -8.65 -12.65
N LEU A 91 -11.83 -7.39 -12.34
CA LEU A 91 -11.07 -6.22 -12.81
C LEU A 91 -9.67 -6.13 -12.19
N PHE A 92 -9.45 -6.79 -11.05
CA PHE A 92 -8.13 -6.88 -10.42
C PHE A 92 -7.28 -8.03 -10.96
N ILE A 93 -7.85 -8.90 -11.79
CA ILE A 93 -7.14 -10.04 -12.37
C ILE A 93 -6.53 -9.62 -13.71
N LYS A 94 -5.21 -9.72 -13.83
CA LYS A 94 -4.48 -9.40 -15.05
C LYS A 94 -4.60 -10.55 -16.05
N SER A 95 -4.26 -10.28 -17.31
CA SER A 95 -4.35 -11.27 -18.39
C SER A 95 -3.44 -12.49 -18.22
N ASP A 96 -2.38 -12.35 -17.42
CA ASP A 96 -1.46 -13.44 -17.05
C ASP A 96 -1.93 -14.25 -15.82
N GLY A 97 -3.10 -13.90 -15.26
CA GLY A 97 -3.67 -14.52 -14.06
C GLY A 97 -3.14 -13.94 -12.74
N SER A 98 -2.20 -13.00 -12.76
CA SER A 98 -1.75 -12.32 -11.55
C SER A 98 -2.78 -11.32 -11.03
N VAL A 99 -2.73 -11.00 -9.73
CA VAL A 99 -3.69 -10.11 -9.07
C VAL A 99 -3.06 -8.75 -8.79
N THR A 100 -3.77 -7.68 -9.14
CA THR A 100 -3.51 -6.32 -8.67
C THR A 100 -3.86 -6.26 -7.18
N CYS A 101 -2.89 -6.50 -6.31
CA CYS A 101 -3.10 -6.62 -4.88
C CYS A 101 -2.36 -5.52 -4.11
N ALA A 102 -3.03 -4.87 -3.15
CA ALA A 102 -2.43 -3.83 -2.32
C ALA A 102 -2.22 -4.27 -0.86
N SER A 103 -2.40 -5.56 -0.54
CA SER A 103 -2.51 -6.01 0.85
C SER A 103 -1.32 -5.63 1.73
N ALA A 104 -0.10 -5.62 1.17
CA ALA A 104 1.11 -5.21 1.87
C ALA A 104 1.07 -3.77 2.43
N TRP A 105 0.20 -2.88 1.94
CA TRP A 105 0.04 -1.50 2.45
C TRP A 105 -1.03 -1.37 3.54
N PHE A 106 -1.82 -2.41 3.77
CA PHE A 106 -2.97 -2.39 4.66
C PHE A 106 -2.89 -3.44 5.77
N ASN A 107 -1.96 -4.39 5.69
CA ASN A 107 -1.80 -5.44 6.69
C ASN A 107 -0.37 -6.00 6.71
N ALA A 108 0.08 -6.41 7.91
CA ALA A 108 1.43 -6.91 8.15
C ALA A 108 1.54 -8.44 8.03
N ILE A 109 0.42 -9.14 7.96
CA ILE A 109 0.30 -10.60 8.07
C ILE A 109 0.05 -11.21 6.69
N TRP A 110 -0.93 -10.67 5.97
CA TRP A 110 -1.34 -11.03 4.62
C TRP A 110 -0.66 -10.10 3.63
N ALA A 111 0.06 -10.69 2.67
CA ALA A 111 0.69 -9.98 1.56
C ALA A 111 0.12 -10.43 0.21
N HIS A 112 -1.00 -11.15 0.23
CA HIS A 112 -1.69 -11.67 -0.95
C HIS A 112 -3.14 -11.22 -0.97
N CYS A 113 -3.75 -11.38 -2.13
CA CYS A 113 -5.18 -11.23 -2.36
C CYS A 113 -5.58 -12.48 -3.14
N ASP A 114 -6.72 -13.07 -2.83
CA ASP A 114 -7.25 -14.23 -3.53
C ASP A 114 -8.69 -13.95 -3.95
N ASN A 115 -9.14 -14.51 -5.05
CA ASN A 115 -10.46 -14.19 -5.63
C ASN A 115 -11.51 -15.24 -5.28
N GLU A 116 -11.36 -15.94 -4.15
CA GLU A 116 -12.20 -17.09 -3.83
C GLU A 116 -13.52 -16.66 -3.18
N ASN A 117 -13.51 -15.58 -2.40
CA ASN A 117 -14.64 -15.18 -1.54
C ASN A 117 -15.44 -13.99 -2.09
N SER A 118 -16.48 -13.57 -1.35
CA SER A 118 -17.34 -12.43 -1.71
C SER A 118 -16.73 -11.11 -1.23
N VAL A 119 -17.45 -9.99 -1.33
CA VAL A 119 -16.96 -8.66 -0.89
C VAL A 119 -17.46 -8.38 0.53
N TRP A 120 -16.53 -8.06 1.45
CA TRP A 120 -16.82 -8.03 2.89
C TRP A 120 -17.95 -7.07 3.26
N ASN A 121 -17.93 -5.85 2.76
CA ASN A 121 -18.95 -4.87 3.14
C ASN A 121 -20.30 -5.05 2.39
N VAL A 122 -20.54 -6.25 1.87
CA VAL A 122 -21.82 -6.70 1.30
C VAL A 122 -22.36 -7.91 2.09
N THR A 123 -21.56 -8.95 2.23
CA THR A 123 -21.94 -10.22 2.88
C THR A 123 -21.50 -10.30 4.34
N ASN A 124 -20.50 -9.53 4.74
CA ASN A 124 -19.93 -9.42 6.08
C ASN A 124 -19.39 -10.74 6.68
N ASP A 125 -18.91 -11.66 5.84
CA ASP A 125 -18.22 -12.88 6.29
C ASP A 125 -16.76 -12.59 6.63
N SER A 126 -16.22 -13.33 7.60
CA SER A 126 -14.82 -13.26 8.04
C SER A 126 -13.78 -13.49 6.94
N TYR A 127 -14.13 -14.27 5.89
CA TYR A 127 -13.25 -14.58 4.76
C TYR A 127 -13.52 -13.71 3.54
N ASP A 128 -14.49 -12.80 3.60
CA ASP A 128 -14.78 -11.98 2.45
C ASP A 128 -13.68 -10.95 2.18
N GLU A 129 -13.51 -10.65 0.91
CA GLU A 129 -12.48 -9.76 0.38
C GLU A 129 -12.74 -8.30 0.79
N THR A 130 -11.74 -7.66 1.39
CA THR A 130 -11.81 -6.24 1.73
C THR A 130 -11.21 -5.40 0.63
N PHE A 131 -12.03 -4.48 0.12
CA PHE A 131 -11.61 -3.41 -0.79
C PHE A 131 -11.70 -2.06 -0.08
N VAL A 132 -10.73 -1.20 -0.38
CA VAL A 132 -10.72 0.20 0.07
C VAL A 132 -10.84 1.12 -1.14
N ILE A 133 -11.40 2.29 -0.89
CA ILE A 133 -11.64 3.31 -1.91
C ILE A 133 -10.92 4.60 -1.51
N ARG A 134 -10.49 5.37 -2.49
CA ARG A 134 -10.24 6.80 -2.33
C ARG A 134 -10.84 7.57 -3.50
N ASP A 135 -11.11 8.84 -3.26
CA ASP A 135 -11.30 9.77 -4.38
C ASP A 135 -10.02 9.76 -5.21
N GLU A 136 -10.15 9.77 -6.54
CA GLU A 136 -8.99 9.86 -7.44
C GLU A 136 -8.06 10.95 -6.91
N ALA A 137 -6.77 10.61 -6.75
CA ALA A 137 -5.79 11.58 -6.33
C ALA A 137 -5.85 12.73 -7.34
N ALA A 138 -6.42 13.88 -6.94
CA ALA A 138 -6.42 15.07 -7.76
C ALA A 138 -5.01 15.22 -8.30
N GLU A 139 -4.86 15.32 -9.63
CA GLU A 139 -3.56 15.54 -10.26
C GLU A 139 -2.81 16.53 -9.39
N VAL A 140 -1.68 16.09 -8.82
CA VAL A 140 -1.01 16.84 -7.78
C VAL A 140 -0.75 18.23 -8.35
N SER A 141 -1.58 19.20 -7.96
CA SER A 141 -1.34 20.60 -8.29
C SER A 141 0.10 20.83 -7.88
N PRO A 142 1.00 21.19 -8.82
CA PRO A 142 2.43 21.15 -8.59
C PRO A 142 2.68 21.87 -7.28
N VAL A 143 3.13 21.11 -6.28
CA VAL A 143 3.43 21.63 -4.95
C VAL A 143 4.25 22.89 -5.19
N PRO A 144 3.81 24.07 -4.74
CA PRO A 144 4.58 25.28 -4.92
C PRO A 144 5.94 25.05 -4.28
N LEU A 145 6.94 24.73 -5.10
CA LEU A 145 8.31 24.57 -4.63
C LEU A 145 8.65 25.88 -3.92
N PRO A 146 9.11 25.85 -2.65
CA PRO A 146 9.65 27.03 -2.01
C PRO A 146 10.67 27.62 -2.98
N GLY A 147 10.40 28.85 -3.45
CA GLY A 147 10.80 29.32 -4.77
C GLY A 147 12.20 28.88 -5.19
N ALA A 148 12.28 27.94 -6.13
CA ALA A 148 13.52 27.67 -6.86
C ALA A 148 14.06 28.97 -7.49
N ALA A 149 13.16 29.90 -7.84
CA ALA A 149 13.47 31.27 -8.22
C ALA A 149 14.18 32.07 -7.11
N GLY A 150 13.78 31.90 -5.84
CA GLY A 150 14.44 32.53 -4.69
C GLY A 150 15.85 32.01 -4.44
N LEU A 151 16.06 30.69 -4.55
CA LEU A 151 17.38 30.07 -4.43
C LEU A 151 18.30 30.44 -5.61
N LEU A 152 17.77 30.46 -6.83
CA LEU A 152 18.52 30.88 -8.02
C LEU A 152 18.89 32.36 -7.96
N ALA A 153 17.96 33.23 -7.52
CA ALA A 153 18.23 34.66 -7.34
C ALA A 153 19.27 34.91 -6.23
N ALA A 154 19.21 34.18 -5.11
CA ALA A 154 20.19 34.26 -4.05
C ALA A 154 21.59 33.80 -4.54
N ALA A 155 21.65 32.69 -5.28
CA ALA A 155 22.90 32.17 -5.85
C ALA A 155 23.52 33.15 -6.87
N MET A 156 22.69 33.73 -7.74
CA MET A 156 23.12 34.72 -8.74
C MET A 156 23.56 36.04 -8.09
N GLY A 157 22.85 36.51 -7.07
CA GLY A 157 23.21 37.70 -6.29
C GLY A 157 24.53 37.53 -5.55
N ALA A 158 24.75 36.37 -4.92
CA ALA A 158 26.01 36.03 -4.26
C ALA A 158 27.19 35.97 -5.25
N LEU A 159 27.01 35.38 -6.43
CA LEU A 159 28.03 35.37 -7.49
C LEU A 159 28.36 36.79 -7.99
N GLY A 160 27.35 37.65 -8.16
CA GLY A 160 27.55 39.04 -8.58
C GLY A 160 28.37 39.85 -7.57
N LEU A 161 28.08 39.70 -6.27
CA LEU A 161 28.82 40.35 -5.18
C LEU A 161 30.27 39.83 -5.05
N ALA A 162 30.50 38.53 -5.25
CA ALA A 162 31.83 37.95 -5.23
C ALA A 162 32.72 38.48 -6.37
N ARG A 163 32.15 38.73 -7.56
CA ARG A 163 32.89 39.27 -8.71
C ARG A 163 33.35 40.71 -8.51
N ARG A 164 32.56 41.55 -7.81
CA ARG A 164 32.93 42.94 -7.51
C ARG A 164 34.13 43.08 -6.56
N ARG A 165 34.35 42.10 -5.67
CA ARG A 165 35.48 42.13 -4.72
C ARG A 165 36.83 41.78 -5.35
N LYS A 166 36.85 41.28 -6.59
CA LYS A 166 38.09 40.93 -7.31
C LYS A 166 38.57 42.00 -8.28
N ALA A 167 37.77 43.05 -8.49
CA ALA A 167 38.06 44.15 -9.42
C ALA A 167 38.36 45.48 -8.72
N ALA A 168 38.49 45.46 -7.38
CA ALA A 168 38.97 46.57 -6.56
C ALA A 168 40.33 46.21 -5.97
#